data_AF-A0A1J5C6L4-F1
#
_entry.id   AF-A0A1J5C6L4-F1
#
_cell.length_a   1.000
_cell.length_b   1.000
_cell.length_c   1.000
_cell.angle_alpha   90.00
_cell.angle_beta   90.00
_cell.angle_gamma   90.00
#
_symmetry.space_group_name_H-M   'P 1'
#
loop_
_entity.id
_entity.type
_entity.pdbx_description
1 polymer ?
#
loop_
_entity_poly.entity_id
_entity_poly.type
_entity_poly.pdbx_seq_one_letter_code
_entity_poly.pdbx_strand_id
1 'polypeptide(L)'
;MKPRSEIEPWEVVSKKVYWDREVALDKWRKMLSVGHPSYLPDAVATMEVVEFIHFYGAQRFVADWPALRASLSAAAIGQAATYDMAWSRLVSGGWNLKPTKDFHTMPKRRKQFLLCVARSPGKSIYELAKDLGLQYRRAHEHAQRLINEGKLRAAEVVEGGHRKRKLYPC
;
A
#
# COMPACT_ATOMS: atom_id res chain seq x y z
N MET A 1 12.13 -12.58 -3.60
CA MET A 1 12.64 -11.46 -2.77
C MET A 1 13.90 -11.96 -2.10
N LYS A 2 15.05 -11.30 -2.31
CA LYS A 2 16.29 -11.67 -1.63
C LYS A 2 16.08 -11.65 -0.11
N PRO A 3 16.64 -12.61 0.64
CA PRO A 3 16.60 -12.55 2.09
C PRO A 3 17.31 -11.28 2.56
N ARG A 4 16.84 -10.71 3.68
CA ARG A 4 17.35 -9.44 4.23
C ARG A 4 18.86 -9.46 4.53
N SER A 5 19.45 -10.66 4.60
CA SER A 5 20.87 -10.93 4.80
C SER A 5 21.75 -10.73 3.54
N GLU A 6 21.16 -10.48 2.38
CA GLU A 6 21.87 -10.29 1.10
C GLU A 6 21.75 -8.84 0.57
N ILE A 7 21.29 -7.90 1.40
CA ILE A 7 21.20 -6.50 1.00
C ILE A 7 22.63 -5.95 0.90
N GLU A 8 23.00 -5.52 -0.31
CA GLU A 8 24.30 -4.91 -0.56
C GLU A 8 24.45 -3.61 0.24
N PRO A 9 25.70 -3.17 0.52
CA PRO A 9 25.95 -1.88 1.15
C PRO A 9 25.34 -0.72 0.36
N TRP A 10 24.98 0.35 1.08
CA TRP A 10 24.35 1.53 0.48
C TRP A 10 25.15 2.10 -0.69
N GLU A 11 26.48 2.11 -0.58
CA GLU A 11 27.40 2.66 -1.58
C GLU A 11 27.30 1.92 -2.92
N VAL A 12 27.04 0.61 -2.88
CA VAL A 12 26.85 -0.22 -4.07
C VAL A 12 25.48 0.05 -4.68
N VAL A 13 24.43 0.03 -3.86
CA VAL A 13 23.05 0.25 -4.32
C VAL A 13 22.86 1.67 -4.86
N SER A 14 23.43 2.68 -4.21
CA SER A 14 23.32 4.08 -4.64
C SER A 14 23.96 4.31 -6.01
N LYS A 15 25.11 3.67 -6.28
CA LYS A 15 25.77 3.77 -7.59
C LYS A 15 24.97 3.10 -8.70
N LYS A 16 24.34 1.95 -8.41
CA LYS A 16 23.43 1.27 -9.35
C LYS A 16 22.23 2.12 -9.71
N VAL A 17 21.63 2.79 -8.72
CA VAL A 17 20.42 3.59 -8.91
C VAL A 17 20.72 4.97 -9.54
N TYR A 18 21.84 5.59 -9.18
CA TYR A 18 22.16 6.98 -9.55
C TYR A 18 23.37 7.13 -10.46
N TRP A 19 23.75 6.09 -11.20
CA TRP A 19 24.80 6.13 -12.23
C TRP A 19 26.11 6.72 -11.70
N ASP A 20 26.69 6.06 -10.69
CA ASP A 20 27.96 6.44 -10.04
C ASP A 20 27.99 7.79 -9.30
N ARG A 21 26.84 8.49 -9.19
CA ARG A 21 26.76 9.66 -8.30
C ARG A 21 26.94 9.25 -6.85
N GLU A 22 27.82 9.96 -6.15
CA GLU A 22 27.94 9.83 -4.70
C GLU A 22 26.73 10.48 -4.03
N VAL A 23 25.85 9.64 -3.50
CA VAL A 23 24.66 10.05 -2.77
C VAL A 23 24.77 9.52 -1.36
N ALA A 24 24.97 10.40 -0.37
CA ALA A 24 24.91 10.01 1.03
C ALA A 24 23.50 9.52 1.40
N LEU A 25 23.41 8.45 2.20
CA LEU A 25 22.13 7.83 2.59
C LEU A 25 21.18 8.82 3.26
N ASP A 26 21.66 9.69 4.12
CA ASP A 26 20.82 10.67 4.80
C ASP A 26 20.28 11.75 3.85
N LYS A 27 21.09 12.15 2.87
CA LYS A 27 20.64 13.03 1.78
C LYS A 27 19.57 12.33 0.97
N TRP A 28 19.78 11.08 0.58
CA TRP A 28 18.79 10.29 -0.15
C TRP A 28 17.47 10.19 0.61
N ARG A 29 17.50 9.82 1.90
CA ARG A 29 16.31 9.74 2.77
C ARG A 29 15.55 11.07 2.82
N LYS A 30 16.28 12.18 3.00
CA LYS A 30 15.69 13.53 3.04
C LYS A 30 15.01 13.87 1.71
N MET A 31 15.68 13.62 0.59
CA MET A 31 15.15 13.90 -0.75
C MET A 31 13.95 13.00 -1.09
N LEU A 32 13.98 11.74 -0.66
CA LEU A 32 12.83 10.85 -0.77
C LEU A 32 11.65 11.30 0.06
N SER A 33 11.84 11.74 1.31
CA SER A 33 10.72 12.15 2.18
C SER A 33 9.89 13.32 1.63
N VAL A 34 10.49 14.12 0.74
CA VAL A 34 9.81 15.23 0.05
C VAL A 34 9.38 14.88 -1.38
N GLY A 35 9.58 13.62 -1.81
CA GLY A 35 9.22 13.14 -3.14
C GLY A 35 10.03 13.80 -4.26
N HIS A 36 11.31 14.09 -4.04
CA HIS A 36 12.12 14.86 -4.98
C HIS A 36 12.17 14.21 -6.39
N PRO A 37 11.94 14.99 -7.47
CA PRO A 37 11.76 14.46 -8.82
C PRO A 37 12.99 13.74 -9.40
N SER A 38 14.20 14.07 -8.93
CA SER A 38 15.44 13.40 -9.36
C SER A 38 15.88 12.22 -8.47
N TYR A 39 15.16 11.90 -7.39
CA TYR A 39 15.55 10.82 -6.48
C TYR A 39 14.51 9.71 -6.45
N LEU A 40 13.24 10.08 -6.30
CA LEU A 40 12.16 9.12 -6.12
C LEU A 40 11.89 8.29 -7.38
N PRO A 41 11.76 8.86 -8.60
CA PRO A 41 11.50 8.06 -9.80
C PRO A 41 12.61 7.04 -10.09
N ASP A 42 13.88 7.46 -10.01
CA ASP A 42 15.02 6.58 -10.26
C ASP A 42 15.12 5.46 -9.21
N ALA A 43 14.88 5.79 -7.93
CA ALA A 43 14.82 4.77 -6.88
C ALA A 43 13.71 3.74 -7.17
N VAL A 44 12.50 4.20 -7.52
CA VAL A 44 11.37 3.30 -7.81
C VAL A 44 11.61 2.48 -9.07
N ALA A 45 12.29 3.03 -10.07
CA ALA A 45 12.56 2.35 -11.34
C ALA A 45 13.66 1.29 -11.25
N THR A 46 14.67 1.50 -10.40
CA THR A 46 15.91 0.70 -10.45
C THR A 46 16.21 -0.06 -9.16
N MET A 47 15.80 0.45 -7.99
CA MET A 47 16.08 -0.18 -6.71
C MET A 47 15.15 -1.37 -6.46
N GLU A 48 15.67 -2.44 -5.83
CA GLU A 48 14.78 -3.49 -5.34
C GLU A 48 13.92 -2.96 -4.18
N VAL A 49 12.66 -3.37 -4.12
CA VAL A 49 11.72 -2.93 -3.07
C VAL A 49 12.24 -3.25 -1.66
N VAL A 50 12.94 -4.36 -1.49
CA VAL A 50 13.52 -4.76 -0.20
C VAL A 50 14.62 -3.79 0.24
N GLU A 51 15.49 -3.39 -0.68
CA GLU A 51 16.56 -2.41 -0.44
C GLU A 51 15.95 -1.04 -0.12
N PHE A 52 14.96 -0.61 -0.90
CA PHE A 52 14.26 0.65 -0.65
C PHE A 52 13.67 0.69 0.75
N ILE A 53 12.94 -0.35 1.15
CA ILE A 53 12.32 -0.43 2.48
C ILE A 53 13.38 -0.51 3.58
N HIS A 54 14.49 -1.22 3.34
CA HIS A 54 15.58 -1.32 4.30
C HIS A 54 16.25 0.05 4.53
N PHE A 55 16.68 0.71 3.46
CA PHE A 55 17.38 1.99 3.55
C PHE A 55 16.46 3.14 3.94
N TYR A 56 15.24 3.21 3.41
CA TYR A 56 14.28 4.27 3.76
C TYR A 56 13.71 4.08 5.16
N GLY A 57 13.57 2.82 5.59
CA GLY A 57 13.00 2.41 6.87
C GLY A 57 11.53 2.03 6.73
N ALA A 58 11.18 0.82 7.19
CA ALA A 58 9.85 0.25 7.01
C ALA A 58 8.71 1.11 7.58
N GLN A 59 8.91 1.75 8.73
CA GLN A 59 7.91 2.63 9.33
C GLN A 59 7.67 3.89 8.49
N ARG A 60 8.74 4.52 8.00
CA ARG A 60 8.66 5.68 7.11
C ARG A 60 8.02 5.29 5.78
N PHE A 61 8.39 4.15 5.22
CA PHE A 61 7.77 3.62 4.01
C PHE A 61 6.25 3.46 4.18
N VAL A 62 5.79 2.84 5.26
CA VAL A 62 4.35 2.69 5.54
C VAL A 62 3.65 4.06 5.66
N ALA A 63 4.29 5.03 6.32
CA ALA A 63 3.73 6.36 6.50
C ALA A 63 3.66 7.16 5.18
N ASP A 64 4.77 7.20 4.45
CA ASP A 64 4.98 8.19 3.39
C ASP A 64 4.60 7.67 2.00
N TRP A 65 4.68 6.35 1.77
CA TRP A 65 4.50 5.76 0.43
C TRP A 65 3.22 6.21 -0.30
N PRO A 66 2.04 6.32 0.33
CA PRO A 66 0.85 6.79 -0.38
C PRO A 66 0.97 8.21 -0.94
N ALA A 67 1.73 9.08 -0.24
CA ALA A 67 2.00 10.44 -0.71
C ALA A 67 3.07 10.43 -1.83
N LEU A 68 4.17 9.69 -1.63
CA LEU A 68 5.26 9.55 -2.60
C LEU A 68 4.79 8.92 -3.92
N ARG A 69 4.00 7.84 -3.84
CA ARG A 69 3.39 7.18 -5.00
C ARG A 69 2.61 8.17 -5.85
N ALA A 70 1.89 9.09 -5.21
CA ALA A 70 1.05 10.06 -5.89
C ALA A 70 1.80 11.34 -6.29
N SER A 71 3.12 11.43 -6.08
CA SER A 71 4.01 12.41 -6.71
C SER A 71 4.83 11.84 -7.87
N LEU A 72 4.75 10.52 -8.11
CA LEU A 72 5.40 9.89 -9.27
C LEU A 72 4.76 10.36 -10.58
N SER A 73 5.58 10.52 -11.62
CA SER A 73 5.10 10.73 -12.98
C SER A 73 4.36 9.50 -13.50
N ALA A 74 3.50 9.67 -14.51
CA ALA A 74 2.78 8.55 -15.13
C ALA A 74 3.73 7.44 -15.63
N ALA A 75 4.90 7.80 -16.14
CA ALA A 75 5.92 6.86 -16.58
C ALA A 75 6.49 6.01 -15.42
N ALA A 76 6.70 6.61 -14.24
CA ALA A 76 7.26 5.91 -13.08
C ALA A 76 6.20 5.12 -12.28
N ILE A 77 4.91 5.46 -12.40
CA ILE A 77 3.82 4.73 -11.73
C ILE A 77 3.77 3.25 -12.15
N GLY A 78 4.14 2.93 -13.40
CA GLY A 78 4.19 1.54 -13.86
C GLY A 78 5.13 0.64 -13.04
N GLN A 79 6.21 1.22 -12.52
CA GLN A 79 7.22 0.51 -11.71
C GLN A 79 6.84 0.45 -10.22
N ALA A 80 5.83 1.21 -9.80
CA ALA A 80 5.40 1.29 -8.41
C ALA A 80 4.58 0.07 -7.93
N ALA A 81 4.18 -0.84 -8.82
CA ALA A 81 3.27 -1.95 -8.48
C ALA A 81 3.84 -2.87 -7.38
N THR A 82 5.13 -3.19 -7.44
CA THR A 82 5.80 -4.03 -6.43
C THR A 82 5.92 -3.34 -5.08
N TYR A 83 6.12 -2.03 -5.08
CA TYR A 83 6.09 -1.18 -3.88
C TYR A 83 4.69 -1.10 -3.28
N ASP A 84 3.65 -0.93 -4.11
CA ASP A 84 2.25 -0.93 -3.67
C ASP A 84 1.89 -2.26 -2.99
N MET A 85 2.31 -3.40 -3.56
CA MET A 85 2.14 -4.72 -2.95
C MET A 85 2.88 -4.86 -1.62
N ALA A 86 4.13 -4.42 -1.55
CA ALA A 86 4.90 -4.47 -0.30
C ALA A 86 4.29 -3.59 0.78
N TRP A 87 3.82 -2.39 0.42
CA TRP A 87 3.10 -1.50 1.31
C TRP A 87 1.80 -2.14 1.80
N SER A 88 1.01 -2.72 0.89
CA SER A 88 -0.21 -3.45 1.24
C SER A 88 0.06 -4.55 2.27
N ARG A 89 1.13 -5.33 2.04
CA ARG A 89 1.51 -6.44 2.91
C ARG A 89 1.90 -5.96 4.30
N LEU A 90 2.69 -4.89 4.39
CA LEU A 90 3.11 -4.30 5.67
C LEU A 90 1.93 -3.69 6.44
N VAL A 91 0.97 -3.08 5.74
CA VAL A 91 -0.14 -2.35 6.36
C VAL A 91 -1.32 -3.24 6.75
N SER A 92 -1.72 -4.15 5.87
CA SER A 92 -2.94 -4.96 6.04
C SER A 92 -2.66 -6.42 6.38
N GLY A 93 -1.46 -6.92 6.07
CA GLY A 93 -1.17 -8.34 5.99
C GLY A 93 -1.70 -9.00 4.71
N GLY A 94 -2.43 -8.29 3.85
CA GLY A 94 -2.85 -8.75 2.53
C GLY A 94 -2.06 -8.08 1.40
N TRP A 95 -2.30 -8.46 0.16
CA TRP A 95 -1.59 -7.93 -1.02
C TRP A 95 -2.41 -6.95 -1.86
N ASN A 96 -3.68 -6.76 -1.50
CA ASN A 96 -4.69 -6.13 -2.34
C ASN A 96 -5.08 -4.71 -1.89
N LEU A 97 -4.36 -4.10 -0.94
CA LEU A 97 -4.66 -2.74 -0.50
C LEU A 97 -3.91 -1.72 -1.34
N LYS A 98 -4.63 -0.98 -2.17
CA LYS A 98 -4.05 0.13 -2.92
C LYS A 98 -3.65 1.30 -2.00
N PRO A 99 -2.44 1.87 -2.13
CA PRO A 99 -2.06 3.06 -1.36
C PRO A 99 -2.87 4.28 -1.81
N THR A 100 -3.53 4.95 -0.86
CA THR A 100 -4.24 6.21 -1.10
C THR A 100 -3.74 7.31 -0.16
N LYS A 101 -3.62 8.55 -0.66
CA LYS A 101 -3.12 9.70 0.10
C LYS A 101 -3.88 9.93 1.42
N ASP A 102 -5.17 9.64 1.43
CA ASP A 102 -6.07 9.81 2.58
C ASP A 102 -6.10 8.59 3.53
N PHE A 103 -5.32 7.53 3.26
CA PHE A 103 -5.34 6.32 4.07
C PHE A 103 -5.03 6.61 5.55
N HIS A 104 -4.07 7.48 5.83
CA HIS A 104 -3.67 7.79 7.20
C HIS A 104 -4.66 8.68 7.95
N THR A 105 -5.38 9.56 7.23
CA THR A 105 -6.39 10.46 7.80
C THR A 105 -7.78 9.82 7.93
N MET A 106 -7.99 8.63 7.34
CA MET A 106 -9.25 7.90 7.44
C MET A 106 -9.65 7.58 8.89
N PRO A 107 -10.94 7.74 9.26
CA PRO A 107 -11.43 7.38 10.59
C PRO A 107 -11.07 5.94 10.99
N LYS A 108 -10.58 5.76 12.23
CA LYS A 108 -10.03 4.49 12.74
C LYS A 108 -10.88 3.26 12.43
N ARG A 109 -12.19 3.32 12.71
CA ARG A 109 -13.10 2.18 12.48
C ARG A 109 -13.31 1.87 10.99
N ARG A 110 -13.39 2.90 10.13
CA ARG A 110 -13.50 2.73 8.68
C ARG A 110 -12.22 2.12 8.10
N LYS A 111 -11.07 2.58 8.61
CA LYS A 111 -9.75 2.02 8.25
C LYS A 111 -9.64 0.55 8.65
N GLN A 112 -10.05 0.19 9.87
CA GLN A 112 -10.11 -1.20 10.32
C GLN A 112 -10.99 -2.07 9.39
N PHE A 113 -12.15 -1.55 8.98
CA PHE A 113 -13.02 -2.25 8.04
C PHE A 113 -12.33 -2.49 6.69
N LEU A 114 -11.71 -1.46 6.11
CA LEU A 114 -10.95 -1.57 4.86
C LEU A 114 -9.80 -2.58 4.97
N LEU A 115 -9.04 -2.55 6.06
CA LEU A 115 -7.93 -3.50 6.31
C LEU A 115 -8.41 -4.93 6.44
N CYS A 116 -9.58 -5.15 7.04
CA CYS A 116 -10.19 -6.48 7.14
C CYS A 116 -10.56 -7.01 5.75
N VAL A 117 -11.16 -6.18 4.89
CA VAL A 117 -11.47 -6.54 3.51
C VAL A 117 -10.20 -6.83 2.70
N ALA A 118 -9.16 -6.01 2.87
CA ALA A 118 -7.89 -6.21 2.15
C ALA A 118 -7.16 -7.50 2.55
N ARG A 119 -7.28 -7.90 3.82
CA ARG A 119 -6.70 -9.16 4.34
C ARG A 119 -7.50 -10.38 3.91
N SER A 120 -8.82 -10.27 3.82
CA SER A 120 -9.73 -11.37 3.51
C SER A 120 -10.78 -10.93 2.49
N PRO A 121 -10.40 -10.75 1.21
CA PRO A 121 -11.32 -10.35 0.16
C PRO A 121 -12.37 -11.44 -0.09
N GLY A 122 -13.55 -11.04 -0.60
CA GLY A 122 -14.64 -11.96 -0.89
C GLY A 122 -15.56 -12.28 0.30
N LYS A 123 -15.38 -11.59 1.44
CA LYS A 123 -16.33 -11.63 2.57
C LYS A 123 -17.51 -10.69 2.34
N SER A 124 -18.68 -11.08 2.83
CA SER A 124 -19.87 -10.25 2.86
C SER A 124 -19.81 -9.22 3.99
N ILE A 125 -20.65 -8.19 3.92
CA ILE A 125 -20.78 -7.17 4.97
C ILE A 125 -21.10 -7.82 6.32
N TYR A 126 -21.94 -8.86 6.32
CA TYR A 126 -22.32 -9.59 7.53
C TYR A 126 -21.13 -10.32 8.17
N GLU A 127 -20.36 -11.06 7.35
CA GLU A 127 -19.16 -11.77 7.82
C GLU A 127 -18.14 -10.79 8.42
N LEU A 128 -17.91 -9.66 7.74
CA LEU A 128 -17.00 -8.61 8.22
C LEU A 128 -17.51 -7.92 9.49
N ALA A 129 -18.82 -7.72 9.61
CA ALA A 129 -19.43 -7.16 10.82
C ALA A 129 -19.18 -8.09 12.03
N LYS A 130 -19.36 -9.40 11.83
CA LYS A 130 -19.09 -10.42 12.85
C LYS A 130 -17.61 -10.44 13.24
N ASP A 131 -16.70 -10.49 12.27
CA ASP A 131 -15.26 -10.53 12.51
C ASP A 131 -14.74 -9.30 13.28
N LEU A 132 -15.35 -8.14 13.04
CA LEU A 132 -14.95 -6.87 13.66
C LEU A 132 -15.75 -6.53 14.93
N GLY A 133 -16.72 -7.36 15.32
CA GLY A 133 -17.63 -7.07 16.44
C GLY A 133 -18.44 -5.79 16.22
N LEU A 134 -18.83 -5.49 14.98
CA LEU A 134 -19.59 -4.30 14.61
C LEU A 134 -21.07 -4.63 14.44
N GLN A 135 -21.94 -3.67 14.78
CA GLN A 135 -23.33 -3.73 14.38
C GLN A 135 -23.44 -3.69 12.85
N TYR A 136 -24.32 -4.52 12.28
CA TYR A 136 -24.49 -4.64 10.82
C TYR A 136 -24.74 -3.29 10.15
N ARG A 137 -25.59 -2.43 10.73
CA ARG A 137 -25.85 -1.08 10.20
C ARG A 137 -24.57 -0.25 10.05
N ARG A 138 -23.68 -0.29 11.05
CA ARG A 138 -22.39 0.42 11.01
C ARG A 138 -21.43 -0.17 9.98
N ALA A 139 -21.37 -1.49 9.88
CA ALA A 139 -20.59 -2.17 8.86
C ALA A 139 -21.09 -1.80 7.44
N HIS A 140 -22.40 -1.76 7.24
CA HIS A 140 -23.01 -1.33 5.99
C HIS A 140 -22.70 0.13 5.66
N GLU A 141 -22.79 1.05 6.63
CA GLU A 141 -22.38 2.45 6.47
C GLU A 141 -20.91 2.59 6.05
N HIS A 142 -20.00 1.82 6.67
CA HIS A 142 -18.59 1.81 6.30
C HIS A 142 -18.37 1.25 4.89
N ALA A 143 -19.00 0.13 4.55
CA ALA A 143 -18.91 -0.48 3.22
C ALA A 143 -19.40 0.50 2.14
N GLN A 144 -20.58 1.11 2.32
CA GLN A 144 -21.14 2.01 1.32
C GLN A 144 -20.27 3.26 1.13
N ARG A 145 -19.73 3.84 2.20
CA ARG A 145 -18.80 4.97 2.10
C ARG A 145 -17.53 4.59 1.35
N LEU A 146 -16.92 3.45 1.67
CA LEU A 146 -15.71 2.98 1.00
C LEU A 146 -15.94 2.62 -0.48
N ILE A 147 -17.13 2.13 -0.82
CA ILE A 147 -17.54 1.90 -2.22
C ILE A 147 -17.70 3.23 -2.96
N ASN A 148 -18.41 4.19 -2.36
CA ASN A 148 -18.60 5.51 -2.96
C ASN A 148 -17.28 6.27 -3.14
N GLU A 149 -16.32 6.06 -2.23
CA GLU A 149 -14.96 6.62 -2.32
C GLU A 149 -14.06 5.83 -3.31
N GLY A 150 -14.56 4.80 -3.98
CA GLY A 150 -13.81 3.97 -4.93
C GLY A 150 -12.72 3.10 -4.31
N LYS A 151 -12.75 2.88 -2.98
CA LYS A 151 -11.76 2.08 -2.24
C LYS A 151 -12.13 0.60 -2.15
N LEU A 152 -13.42 0.29 -2.27
CA LEU A 152 -13.95 -1.07 -2.32
C LEU A 152 -14.88 -1.24 -3.52
N ARG A 153 -14.94 -2.45 -4.05
CA ARG A 153 -15.96 -2.89 -5.00
C ARG A 153 -16.79 -4.00 -4.38
N ALA A 154 -18.06 -4.03 -4.77
CA ALA A 154 -18.97 -5.10 -4.38
C ALA A 154 -19.29 -5.95 -5.61
N ALA A 155 -19.31 -7.27 -5.44
CA ALA A 155 -19.79 -8.21 -6.45
C ALA A 155 -20.94 -9.04 -5.86
N GLU A 156 -21.97 -9.29 -6.66
CA GLU A 156 -23.00 -10.25 -6.32
C GLU A 156 -22.54 -11.65 -6.71
N VAL A 157 -22.60 -12.58 -5.76
CA VAL A 157 -22.27 -13.99 -5.96
C VAL A 157 -23.43 -14.82 -5.47
N VAL A 158 -23.84 -15.82 -6.26
CA VAL A 158 -24.84 -16.81 -5.85
C VAL A 158 -24.12 -17.95 -5.15
N GLU A 159 -24.33 -18.11 -3.85
CA GLU A 159 -23.79 -19.22 -3.05
C GLU A 159 -24.94 -19.94 -2.36
N GLY A 160 -25.07 -21.25 -2.61
CA GLY A 160 -26.12 -22.06 -1.98
C GLY A 160 -27.54 -21.57 -2.31
N GLY A 161 -27.77 -21.03 -3.50
CA GLY A 161 -29.07 -20.50 -3.95
C GLY A 161 -29.40 -19.08 -3.44
N HIS A 162 -28.57 -18.50 -2.57
CA HIS A 162 -28.78 -17.15 -2.05
C HIS A 162 -27.79 -16.15 -2.66
N ARG A 163 -28.30 -14.97 -3.03
CA ARG A 163 -27.45 -13.85 -3.49
C ARG A 163 -26.73 -13.24 -2.30
N LYS A 164 -25.39 -13.23 -2.34
CA LYS A 164 -24.55 -12.56 -1.36
C LYS A 164 -23.75 -11.46 -2.03
N ARG A 165 -23.71 -10.29 -1.38
CA ARG A 165 -22.86 -9.17 -1.79
C ARG A 165 -21.50 -9.31 -1.12
N LYS A 166 -20.47 -9.67 -1.89
CA LYS A 166 -19.08 -9.86 -1.44
C LYS A 166 -18.25 -8.61 -1.73
N LEU A 167 -17.35 -8.26 -0.81
CA LEU A 167 -16.52 -7.06 -0.92
C LEU A 167 -15.08 -7.41 -1.32
N TYR A 168 -14.50 -6.58 -2.17
CA TYR A 168 -13.12 -6.67 -2.63
C TYR A 168 -12.49 -5.28 -2.58
N PRO A 169 -11.18 -5.16 -2.32
CA PRO A 169 -10.45 -3.91 -2.56
C PRO A 169 -10.48 -3.52 -4.04
N CYS A 170 -10.36 -2.21 -4.30
CA CYS A 170 -10.16 -1.63 -5.62
C CYS A 170 -8.69 -1.40 -5.97
#